data_AF-A0A7I4ESS6-F1
#
_entry.id   AF-A0A7I4ESS6-F1
#
_cell.length_a   1.000
_cell.length_b   1.000
_cell.length_c   1.000
_cell.angle_alpha   90.00
_cell.angle_beta   90.00
_cell.angle_gamma   90.00
#
_symmetry.space_group_name_H-M   'P 1'
#
loop_
_entity.id
_entity.type
_entity.pdbx_description
1 polymer ?
#
loop_
_entity_poly.entity_id
_entity_poly.type
_entity_poly.pdbx_seq_one_letter_code
_entity_poly.pdbx_strand_id
1 'polypeptide(L)'
;MDRNPYLSEATRQAAASTTALATKFGAEITVVVIDEDSSESKEDHDTRMKNIRWHLSEGGFAEFKLMERIGEGKRPAVVIGEVADDMNMDLVVLSMDAVHAKHIDSNLLAEFVPCPVLLLPL
;
A
#
# COMPACT_ATOMS: atom_id res chain seq x y z
N MET A 1 5.60 -8.56 5.03
CA MET A 1 4.47 -8.40 4.06
C MET A 1 4.58 -9.39 2.89
N ASP A 2 3.46 -9.79 2.28
CA ASP A 2 3.28 -10.90 1.33
C ASP A 2 4.44 -11.12 0.34
N ARG A 3 5.06 -12.32 0.40
CA ARG A 3 6.14 -12.79 -0.50
C ARG A 3 5.59 -13.51 -1.73
N ASN A 4 4.27 -13.57 -1.90
CA ASN A 4 3.64 -14.14 -3.07
C ASN A 4 3.95 -13.25 -4.29
N PRO A 5 4.45 -13.82 -5.41
CA PRO A 5 4.64 -13.06 -6.66
C PRO A 5 3.34 -12.49 -7.24
N TYR A 6 2.19 -12.92 -6.72
CA TYR A 6 0.86 -12.43 -7.08
C TYR A 6 0.26 -11.56 -5.98
N LEU A 7 -0.35 -10.43 -6.36
CA LEU A 7 -1.16 -9.63 -5.43
C LEU A 7 -2.28 -10.50 -4.84
N SER A 8 -2.45 -10.49 -3.52
CA SER A 8 -3.59 -11.14 -2.87
C SER A 8 -4.92 -10.60 -3.41
N GLU A 9 -6.00 -11.39 -3.30
CA GLU A 9 -7.34 -10.94 -3.70
C GLU A 9 -7.74 -9.65 -3.01
N ALA A 10 -7.44 -9.56 -1.71
CA ALA A 10 -7.67 -8.38 -0.89
C ALA A 10 -6.91 -7.15 -1.42
N THR A 11 -5.66 -7.33 -1.86
CA THR A 11 -4.88 -6.26 -2.48
C THR A 11 -5.44 -5.83 -3.84
N ARG A 12 -5.90 -6.79 -4.66
CA ARG A 12 -6.54 -6.48 -5.96
C ARG A 12 -7.83 -5.69 -5.79
N GLN A 13 -8.66 -6.05 -4.82
CA GLN A 13 -9.89 -5.33 -4.50
C GLN A 13 -9.62 -3.94 -3.93
N ALA A 14 -8.58 -3.82 -3.09
CA ALA A 14 -8.15 -2.55 -2.53
C ALA A 14 -7.66 -1.60 -3.63
N ALA A 15 -6.85 -2.12 -4.55
CA ALA A 15 -6.51 -1.43 -5.77
C ALA A 15 -7.79 -1.04 -6.51
N ALA A 16 -8.62 -2.00 -6.97
CA ALA A 16 -9.85 -1.77 -7.76
C ALA A 16 -10.69 -0.60 -7.24
N SER A 17 -10.97 -0.60 -5.94
CA SER A 17 -11.74 0.44 -5.26
C SER A 17 -11.04 1.79 -5.28
N THR A 18 -9.72 1.80 -5.09
CA THR A 18 -8.89 3.01 -5.13
C THR A 18 -8.89 3.66 -6.51
N THR A 19 -8.75 2.94 -7.65
CA THR A 19 -8.90 3.66 -8.95
C THR A 19 -10.32 4.06 -9.25
N ALA A 20 -11.32 3.31 -8.79
CA ALA A 20 -12.69 3.75 -8.95
C ALA A 20 -12.92 5.10 -8.24
N LEU A 21 -12.40 5.27 -7.03
CA LEU A 21 -12.40 6.54 -6.30
C LEU A 21 -11.57 7.61 -7.03
N ALA A 22 -10.33 7.30 -7.40
CA ALA A 22 -9.44 8.26 -8.05
C ALA A 22 -9.99 8.76 -9.39
N THR A 23 -10.52 7.86 -10.23
CA THR A 23 -11.15 8.21 -11.51
C THR A 23 -12.38 9.08 -11.30
N LYS A 24 -13.21 8.74 -10.30
CA LYS A 24 -14.43 9.49 -10.01
C LYS A 24 -14.16 10.90 -9.50
N PHE A 25 -13.10 11.08 -8.72
CA PHE A 25 -12.79 12.35 -8.06
C PHE A 25 -11.60 13.10 -8.68
N GLY A 26 -10.97 12.56 -9.72
CA GLY A 26 -9.78 13.15 -10.35
C GLY A 26 -8.56 13.17 -9.43
N ALA A 27 -8.41 12.16 -8.57
CA ALA A 27 -7.32 12.09 -7.59
C ALA A 27 -6.09 11.37 -8.14
N GLU A 28 -4.92 11.69 -7.61
CA GLU A 28 -3.69 10.94 -7.87
C GLU A 28 -3.61 9.71 -6.97
N ILE A 29 -3.07 8.60 -7.49
CA ILE A 29 -2.84 7.38 -6.72
C ILE A 29 -1.34 7.25 -6.45
N THR A 30 -0.98 7.02 -5.18
CA THR A 30 0.35 6.55 -4.79
C THR A 30 0.21 5.18 -4.11
N VAL A 31 0.93 4.18 -4.63
CA VAL A 31 1.01 2.84 -4.07
C VAL A 31 2.29 2.73 -3.25
N VAL A 32 2.16 2.37 -1.98
CA VAL A 32 3.27 2.23 -1.05
C VAL A 32 3.47 0.75 -0.72
N VAL A 33 4.67 0.25 -1.00
CA VAL A 33 5.09 -1.11 -0.62
C VAL A 33 5.98 -1.00 0.60
N ILE A 34 5.65 -1.68 1.69
CA ILE A 34 6.41 -1.65 2.94
C ILE A 34 7.08 -3.01 3.12
N ASP A 35 8.41 -3.03 3.13
CA ASP A 35 9.17 -4.23 3.44
C ASP A 35 9.72 -4.20 4.87
N GLU A 36 9.82 -5.38 5.49
CA GLU A 36 10.34 -5.57 6.83
C GLU A 36 11.87 -5.79 6.84
N ASP A 37 12.42 -6.38 5.78
CA ASP A 37 13.84 -6.77 5.72
C ASP A 37 14.61 -5.97 4.64
N SER A 38 15.71 -5.33 5.03
CA SER A 38 16.62 -4.64 4.11
C SER A 38 17.59 -5.58 3.38
N SER A 39 17.39 -6.90 3.47
CA SER A 39 18.36 -7.92 3.00
C SER A 39 18.11 -8.43 1.59
N GLU A 40 17.05 -8.00 0.92
CA GLU A 40 16.78 -8.40 -0.47
C GLU A 40 17.77 -7.73 -1.44
N SER A 41 18.20 -8.48 -2.45
CA SER A 41 19.10 -7.97 -3.47
C SER A 41 18.37 -6.93 -4.34
N LYS A 42 19.11 -5.97 -4.93
CA LYS A 42 18.51 -4.96 -5.81
C LYS A 42 17.76 -5.57 -7.01
N GLU A 43 18.14 -6.77 -7.46
CA GLU A 43 17.50 -7.48 -8.56
C GLU A 43 16.14 -8.07 -8.16
N ASP A 44 16.01 -8.56 -6.93
CA ASP A 44 14.75 -9.08 -6.39
C ASP A 44 13.74 -7.93 -6.21
N HIS A 45 14.22 -6.78 -5.74
CA HIS A 45 13.44 -5.55 -5.58
C HIS A 45 12.85 -5.05 -6.92
N ASP A 46 13.68 -4.87 -7.95
CA ASP A 46 13.20 -4.36 -9.26
C ASP A 46 12.20 -5.34 -9.91
N THR A 47 12.42 -6.65 -9.73
CA THR A 47 11.49 -7.69 -10.20
C THR A 47 10.14 -7.60 -9.48
N ARG A 48 10.15 -7.44 -8.16
CA ARG A 48 8.93 -7.30 -7.36
C ARG A 48 8.13 -6.04 -7.73
N MET A 49 8.82 -4.91 -7.89
CA MET A 49 8.18 -3.65 -8.29
C MET A 49 7.58 -3.73 -9.68
N LYS A 50 8.24 -4.40 -10.64
CA LYS A 50 7.68 -4.69 -11.96
C LYS A 50 6.46 -5.59 -11.89
N ASN A 51 6.48 -6.63 -11.05
CA ASN A 51 5.35 -7.54 -10.88
C ASN A 51 4.13 -6.82 -10.27
N ILE A 52 4.33 -6.05 -9.20
CA ILE A 52 3.27 -5.23 -8.60
C ILE A 52 2.70 -4.27 -9.63
N ARG A 53 3.58 -3.56 -10.35
CA ARG A 53 3.16 -2.63 -11.39
C ARG A 53 2.34 -3.33 -12.49
N TRP A 54 2.79 -4.49 -12.95
CA TRP A 54 2.08 -5.28 -13.97
C TRP A 54 0.69 -5.71 -13.47
N HIS A 55 0.60 -6.24 -12.25
CA HIS A 55 -0.68 -6.65 -11.68
C HIS A 55 -1.67 -5.51 -11.47
N LEU A 56 -1.17 -4.35 -11.07
CA LEU A 56 -1.98 -3.14 -11.00
C LEU A 56 -2.45 -2.74 -12.40
N SER A 57 -1.56 -2.71 -13.40
CA SER A 57 -1.95 -2.41 -14.78
C SER A 57 -3.04 -3.36 -15.32
N GLU A 58 -2.93 -4.67 -15.09
CA GLU A 58 -3.95 -5.66 -15.46
C GLU A 58 -5.31 -5.40 -14.77
N GLY A 59 -5.29 -4.84 -13.56
CA GLY A 59 -6.49 -4.40 -12.85
C GLY A 59 -7.12 -3.11 -13.40
N GLY A 60 -6.54 -2.51 -14.45
CA GLY A 60 -7.00 -1.24 -15.03
C GLY A 60 -6.30 0.01 -14.46
N PHE A 61 -5.19 -0.15 -13.75
CA PHE A 61 -4.47 0.95 -13.10
C PHE A 61 -3.33 1.43 -14.00
N ALA A 62 -3.57 2.47 -14.80
CA ALA A 62 -2.54 2.97 -15.73
C ALA A 62 -1.71 4.14 -15.16
N GLU A 63 -2.31 4.98 -14.31
CA GLU A 63 -1.68 6.22 -13.82
C GLU A 63 -1.58 6.23 -12.28
N PHE A 64 -0.44 5.76 -11.77
CA PHE A 64 -0.13 5.80 -10.34
C PHE A 64 1.38 5.99 -10.12
N LYS A 65 1.73 6.58 -8.98
CA LYS A 65 3.09 6.60 -8.44
C LYS A 65 3.30 5.32 -7.64
N LEU A 66 4.40 4.62 -7.86
CA LEU A 66 4.77 3.44 -7.07
C LEU A 66 6.00 3.78 -6.24
N MET A 67 5.91 3.56 -4.93
CA MET A 67 6.95 3.89 -3.98
C MET A 67 7.18 2.74 -3.01
N GLU A 68 8.44 2.46 -2.73
CA GLU A 68 8.82 1.51 -1.69
C GLU A 68 9.32 2.24 -0.45
N ARG A 69 9.04 1.66 0.70
CA ARG A 69 9.57 2.04 2.00
C ARG A 69 10.10 0.81 2.71
N ILE A 70 11.35 0.90 3.12
CA ILE A 70 11.93 -0.07 4.03
C ILE A 70 11.46 0.31 5.42
N GLY A 71 10.91 -0.64 6.16
CA GLY A 71 10.37 -0.40 7.49
C GLY A 71 11.42 0.02 8.51
N GLU A 72 12.71 -0.25 8.28
CA GLU A 72 13.84 0.12 9.15
C GLU A 72 13.60 -0.24 10.63
N GLY A 73 12.87 -1.34 10.89
CA GLY A 73 12.46 -1.78 12.23
C GLY A 73 11.27 -1.02 12.85
N LYS A 74 10.72 -0.02 12.17
CA LYS A 74 9.46 0.66 12.54
C LYS A 74 8.26 -0.25 12.25
N ARG A 75 7.18 -0.03 13.01
CA ARG A 75 5.89 -0.68 12.75
C ARG A 75 5.31 -0.14 11.43
N PRO A 76 4.67 -0.98 10.59
CA PRO A 76 4.11 -0.53 9.31
C PRO A 76 3.16 0.67 9.42
N ALA A 77 2.33 0.74 10.47
CA ALA A 77 1.43 1.88 10.71
C ALA A 77 2.17 3.22 10.86
N VAL A 78 3.36 3.22 11.49
CA VAL A 78 4.19 4.42 11.64
C VAL A 78 4.75 4.85 10.29
N VAL A 79 5.23 3.90 9.48
CA VAL A 79 5.73 4.17 8.12
C VAL A 79 4.62 4.74 7.23
N ILE A 80 3.40 4.20 7.35
CA ILE A 80 2.22 4.73 6.64
C ILE A 80 1.94 6.18 7.06
N GLY A 81 1.97 6.47 8.37
CA GLY A 81 1.79 7.82 8.90
C GLY A 81 2.84 8.80 8.39
N GLU A 82 4.12 8.42 8.42
CA GLU A 82 5.23 9.23 7.89
C GLU A 82 5.06 9.52 6.40
N VAL A 83 4.72 8.51 5.59
CA VAL A 83 4.48 8.70 4.15
C VAL A 83 3.26 9.60 3.89
N ALA A 84 2.18 9.40 4.66
CA ALA A 84 0.97 10.20 4.52
C ALA A 84 1.23 11.67 4.86
N ASP A 85 2.06 11.94 5.87
CA ASP A 85 2.47 13.29 6.26
C ASP A 85 3.42 13.92 5.22
N ASP A 86 4.51 13.23 4.87
CA ASP A 86 5.55 13.70 3.94
C ASP A 86 4.97 14.06 2.56
N MET A 87 4.02 13.26 2.08
CA MET A 87 3.38 13.46 0.78
C MET A 87 2.07 14.23 0.86
N ASN A 88 1.66 14.64 2.06
CA ASN A 88 0.43 15.39 2.33
C ASN A 88 -0.81 14.69 1.74
N MET A 89 -0.95 13.39 2.01
CA MET A 89 -2.02 12.53 1.49
C MET A 89 -3.36 12.81 2.15
N ASP A 90 -4.43 12.88 1.34
CA ASP A 90 -5.79 13.15 1.84
C ASP A 90 -6.55 11.88 2.28
N LEU A 91 -6.10 10.69 1.87
CA LEU A 91 -6.75 9.42 2.15
C LEU A 91 -5.74 8.26 2.08
N VAL A 92 -5.75 7.42 3.11
CA VAL A 92 -5.03 6.13 3.10
C VAL A 92 -6.05 5.02 2.87
N VAL A 93 -5.81 4.15 1.88
CA VAL A 93 -6.66 2.99 1.61
C VAL A 93 -5.89 1.71 1.93
N LEU A 94 -6.47 0.85 2.76
CA LEU A 94 -5.87 -0.43 3.16
C LEU A 94 -6.91 -1.54 3.10
N SER A 95 -6.46 -2.76 2.85
CA SER A 95 -7.31 -3.94 3.04
C SER A 95 -7.42 -4.28 4.53
N MET A 96 -8.62 -4.63 4.99
CA MET A 96 -8.83 -5.22 6.32
C MET A 96 -8.02 -6.50 6.55
N ASP A 97 -7.64 -7.21 5.49
CA ASP A 97 -6.82 -8.42 5.59
C ASP A 97 -5.46 -8.14 6.26
N ALA A 98 -4.85 -6.98 5.98
CA ALA A 98 -3.58 -6.61 6.61
C ALA A 98 -3.71 -6.38 8.13
N VAL A 99 -4.89 -5.92 8.57
CA VAL A 99 -5.20 -5.76 10.00
C VAL A 99 -5.54 -7.10 10.63
N HIS A 100 -6.36 -7.92 9.99
CA HIS A 100 -6.73 -9.26 10.48
C HIS A 100 -5.52 -10.20 10.58
N ALA A 101 -4.62 -10.15 9.61
CA ALA A 101 -3.35 -10.88 9.61
C ALA A 101 -2.35 -10.33 10.63
N LYS A 102 -2.69 -9.26 11.36
CA LYS A 102 -1.85 -8.57 12.36
C LYS A 102 -0.55 -8.01 11.77
N HIS A 103 -0.49 -7.79 10.46
CA HIS A 103 0.61 -7.07 9.82
C HIS A 103 0.55 -5.58 10.16
N ILE A 104 -0.66 -5.05 10.35
CA ILE A 104 -0.90 -3.66 10.72
C ILE A 104 -1.75 -3.60 12.00
N ASP A 105 -1.29 -2.82 12.98
CA ASP A 105 -2.05 -2.54 14.20
C ASP A 105 -3.01 -1.37 13.96
N SER A 106 -4.31 -1.60 14.16
CA SER A 106 -5.35 -0.60 13.92
C SER A 106 -5.32 0.58 14.90
N ASN A 107 -4.87 0.36 16.14
CA ASN A 107 -4.73 1.44 17.11
C ASN A 107 -3.61 2.39 16.68
N LEU A 108 -2.50 1.81 16.21
CA LEU A 108 -1.39 2.62 15.68
C LEU A 108 -1.81 3.36 14.39
N LEU A 109 -2.65 2.77 13.53
CA LEU A 109 -3.20 3.52 12.39
C LEU A 109 -3.98 4.77 12.84
N ALA A 110 -4.83 4.62 13.86
CA ALA A 110 -5.62 5.73 14.39
C ALA A 110 -4.77 6.78 15.13
N GLU A 111 -3.63 6.38 15.69
CA GLU A 111 -2.71 7.27 16.40
C GLU A 111 -1.78 8.05 15.46
N PHE A 112 -1.25 7.39 14.42
CA PHE A 112 -0.13 7.92 13.62
C PHE A 112 -0.51 8.40 12.22
N VAL A 113 -1.65 8.00 11.66
CA VAL A 113 -2.03 8.42 10.30
C VAL A 113 -2.76 9.77 10.36
N PRO A 114 -2.22 10.84 9.72
CA PRO A 114 -2.75 12.20 9.85
C PRO A 114 -3.99 12.48 8.99
N CYS A 115 -4.49 11.48 8.27
CA CYS A 115 -5.64 11.60 7.36
C CYS A 115 -6.61 10.41 7.49
N PRO A 116 -7.83 10.51 6.93
CA PRO A 116 -8.78 9.41 6.94
C PRO A 116 -8.18 8.10 6.41
N VAL A 117 -8.49 7.00 7.10
CA VAL A 117 -8.12 5.64 6.68
C VAL A 117 -9.38 4.91 6.23
N LEU A 118 -9.43 4.50 4.96
CA LEU A 118 -10.46 3.64 4.40
C LEU A 118 -9.99 2.18 4.46
N LEU A 119 -10.61 1.42 5.35
CA LEU A 119 -10.40 -0.03 5.47
C LEU A 119 -11.42 -0.77 4.59
N LEU A 120 -10.93 -1.44 3.56
CA LEU A 120 -11.78 -2.18 2.63
C LEU A 120 -12.01 -3.62 3.14
N PRO A 121 -13.27 -4.07 3.23
CA PRO A 121 -13.58 -5.45 3.59
C PRO A 121 -13.07 -6.41 2.51
N LEU A 122 -12.85 -7.67 2.92
CA LEU A 122 -12.73 -8.81 2.01
C LEU A 122 -14.04 -8.98 1.24
#